data_AF-A0A849S2V5-F1
#
_entry.id   AF-A0A849S2V5-F1
#
_cell.length_a   1.000
_cell.length_b   1.000
_cell.length_c   1.000
_cell.angle_alpha   90.00
_cell.angle_beta   90.00
_cell.angle_gamma   90.00
#
_symmetry.space_group_name_H-M   'P 1'
#
loop_
_entity.id
_entity.type
_entity.pdbx_description
1 polymer ?
#
loop_
_entity_poly.entity_id
_entity_poly.type
_entity_poly.pdbx_seq_one_letter_code
_entity_poly.pdbx_strand_id
1 'polypeptide(L)'
;MNRNNWINMLWMQALWFGAVIGAAREQHWFAPLLLIGFAFWEFRPERRVDGDFQLMLIAVLIGLILDTTWVKIGWLKFTSGWDSSELAPLWILILWAGFA
;
A
#
# COMPACT_ATOMS: atom_id res chain seq x y z
N MET A 1 8.63 -10.02 -21.15
CA MET A 1 8.50 -9.04 -20.06
C MET A 1 9.60 -8.00 -20.22
N ASN A 2 9.25 -6.71 -20.26
CA ASN A 2 10.21 -5.63 -20.44
C ASN A 2 10.93 -5.30 -19.12
N ARG A 3 12.09 -4.65 -19.18
CA ARG A 3 12.90 -4.25 -18.01
C ARG A 3 12.07 -3.49 -16.96
N ASN A 4 11.17 -2.60 -17.39
CA ASN A 4 10.32 -1.83 -16.48
C ASN A 4 9.38 -2.72 -15.68
N ASN A 5 8.81 -3.78 -16.27
CA ASN A 5 7.92 -4.71 -15.57
C ASN A 5 8.68 -5.47 -14.45
N TRP A 6 9.94 -5.83 -14.69
CA TRP A 6 10.79 -6.42 -13.65
C TRP A 6 11.06 -5.46 -12.51
N ILE A 7 11.35 -4.19 -12.81
CA ILE A 7 11.62 -3.18 -11.79
C ILE A 7 10.33 -2.86 -10.99
N ASN A 8 9.19 -2.72 -11.66
CA ASN A 8 7.89 -2.55 -11.00
C ASN A 8 7.58 -3.75 -10.09
N MET A 9 7.82 -4.98 -10.55
CA MET A 9 7.66 -6.18 -9.72
C MET A 9 8.60 -6.17 -8.51
N LEU A 10 9.85 -5.74 -8.66
CA LEU A 10 10.78 -5.58 -7.53
C LEU A 10 10.32 -4.51 -6.53
N TRP A 11 9.81 -3.37 -7.02
CA TRP A 11 9.21 -2.34 -6.16
C TRP A 11 8.01 -2.86 -5.39
N MET A 12 7.10 -3.57 -6.07
CA MET A 12 5.94 -4.19 -5.45
C MET A 12 6.34 -5.19 -4.36
N GLN A 13 7.32 -6.06 -4.64
CA GLN A 13 7.82 -7.01 -3.65
C GLN A 13 8.46 -6.29 -2.46
N ALA A 14 9.30 -5.28 -2.71
CA ALA A 14 9.92 -4.48 -1.66
C ALA A 14 8.87 -3.79 -0.78
N LEU A 15 7.86 -3.16 -1.40
CA LEU A 15 6.75 -2.51 -0.71
C LEU A 15 5.96 -3.52 0.13
N TRP A 16 5.65 -4.69 -0.43
CA TRP A 16 4.91 -5.74 0.26
C TRP A 16 5.67 -6.24 1.50
N PHE A 17 6.93 -6.66 1.33
CA PHE A 17 7.75 -7.11 2.45
C PHE A 17 7.97 -6.00 3.47
N GLY A 18 8.20 -4.77 3.03
CA GLY A 18 8.39 -3.64 3.91
C GLY A 18 7.13 -3.27 4.70
N ALA A 19 5.95 -3.34 4.09
CA ALA A 19 4.70 -3.13 4.79
C ALA A 19 4.47 -4.19 5.87
N VAL A 20 4.64 -5.47 5.54
CA VAL A 20 4.40 -6.58 6.47
C VAL A 20 5.45 -6.61 7.59
N ILE A 21 6.74 -6.51 7.26
CA ILE A 21 7.83 -6.50 8.26
C ILE A 21 7.76 -5.24 9.11
N GLY A 22 7.48 -4.08 8.51
CA GLY A 22 7.31 -2.82 9.23
C GLY A 22 6.15 -2.90 10.20
N ALA A 23 4.99 -3.42 9.77
CA ALA A 23 3.84 -3.64 10.64
C ALA A 23 4.14 -4.62 11.79
N ALA A 24 4.86 -5.72 11.51
CA ALA A 24 5.24 -6.71 12.52
C ALA A 24 6.24 -6.17 13.55
N ARG A 25 7.02 -5.14 13.20
CA ARG A 25 7.99 -4.47 14.07
C ARG A 25 7.50 -3.13 14.63
N GLU A 26 6.22 -2.80 14.43
CA GLU A 26 5.61 -1.51 14.83
C GLU A 26 6.32 -0.28 14.21
N GLN A 27 6.98 -0.47 13.06
CA GLN A 27 7.67 0.57 12.31
C GLN A 27 6.77 1.14 11.21
N HIS A 28 5.88 2.05 11.58
CA HIS A 28 4.88 2.63 10.68
C HIS A 28 5.46 3.47 9.52
N TRP A 29 6.72 3.89 9.62
CA TRP A 29 7.38 4.76 8.62
C TRP A 29 7.98 3.99 7.43
N PHE A 30 8.19 2.68 7.56
CA PHE A 30 8.92 1.91 6.54
C PHE A 30 8.11 1.73 5.25
N ALA A 31 6.81 1.41 5.37
CA ALA A 31 5.93 1.27 4.22
C ALA A 31 5.72 2.60 3.46
N PRO A 32 5.46 3.74 4.14
CA PRO A 32 5.37 5.05 3.47
C PRO A 32 6.64 5.41 2.70
N LEU A 33 7.81 5.14 3.28
CA LEU A 33 9.09 5.44 2.63
C LEU A 33 9.25 4.67 1.32
N LEU A 34 8.89 3.38 1.31
CA LEU A 34 8.94 2.55 0.11
C LEU A 34 7.91 2.97 -0.94
N LEU A 35 6.69 3.31 -0.52
CA LEU A 35 5.65 3.80 -1.43
C LEU A 35 6.09 5.11 -2.10
N ILE A 36 6.67 6.04 -1.35
CA ILE A 36 7.19 7.30 -1.89
C ILE A 36 8.26 7.01 -2.94
N GLY A 37 9.22 6.13 -2.64
CA GLY A 37 10.26 5.73 -3.59
C GLY A 37 9.69 5.10 -4.86
N PHE A 38 8.71 4.22 -4.71
CA PHE A 38 8.02 3.58 -5.83
C PHE A 38 7.25 4.60 -6.67
N ALA A 39 6.44 5.47 -6.05
CA ALA A 39 5.68 6.52 -6.72
C ALA A 39 6.59 7.50 -7.48
N PHE A 40 7.73 7.91 -6.91
CA PHE A 40 8.73 8.74 -7.61
C PHE A 40 9.32 8.06 -8.84
N TRP A 41 9.37 6.73 -8.86
CA TRP A 41 9.84 5.97 -10.01
C TRP A 41 8.74 5.76 -11.05
N GLU A 42 7.50 5.48 -10.63
CA GLU A 42 6.34 5.20 -11.50
C GLU A 42 5.83 6.47 -12.18
N PHE A 43 5.65 7.57 -11.45
CA PHE A 43 5.10 8.82 -11.98
C PHE A 43 6.06 9.64 -12.86
N ARG A 44 7.18 9.06 -13.30
CA ARG A 44 8.05 9.72 -14.26
C ARG A 44 7.32 9.89 -15.60
N PRO A 45 7.52 11.00 -16.33
CA PRO A 45 6.78 11.27 -17.59
C PRO A 45 6.89 10.16 -18.64
N GLU A 46 8.00 9.41 -18.63
CA GLU A 46 8.26 8.29 -19.56
C GLU A 46 7.42 7.03 -19.27
N ARG A 47 6.78 6.96 -18.09
CA ARG A 47 6.11 5.75 -17.57
C ARG A 47 4.69 6.00 -17.12
N ARG A 48 4.41 7.21 -16.64
CA ARG A 48 3.09 7.63 -16.18
C ARG A 48 2.05 7.43 -17.26
N VAL A 49 0.96 6.76 -16.90
CA VAL A 49 -0.25 6.67 -17.70
C VAL A 49 -1.29 7.64 -17.13
N ASP A 50 -2.09 8.23 -18.02
CA ASP A 50 -3.17 9.12 -17.60
C ASP A 50 -4.20 8.33 -16.80
N GLY A 51 -4.44 8.76 -15.56
CA GLY A 51 -5.40 8.09 -14.66
C GLY A 51 -4.75 7.36 -13.48
N ASP A 52 -3.43 7.11 -13.49
CA ASP A 52 -2.75 6.32 -12.44
C ASP A 52 -3.00 6.88 -11.03
N PHE A 53 -2.95 8.20 -10.88
CA PHE A 53 -3.20 8.84 -9.59
C PHE A 53 -4.66 8.69 -9.14
N GLN A 54 -5.62 8.81 -10.06
CA GLN A 54 -7.03 8.61 -9.77
C GLN A 54 -7.32 7.15 -9.40
N LEU A 55 -6.70 6.20 -10.11
CA LEU A 55 -6.83 4.78 -9.81
C LEU A 55 -6.27 4.46 -8.42
N MET A 56 -5.09 4.98 -8.10
CA MET A 56 -4.48 4.87 -6.77
C MET A 56 -5.39 5.42 -5.68
N LEU A 57 -5.96 6.62 -5.89
CA LEU A 57 -6.87 7.22 -4.92
C LEU A 57 -8.14 6.36 -4.73
N ILE A 58 -8.73 5.88 -5.81
CA ILE A 58 -9.92 5.01 -5.77
C ILE A 58 -9.60 3.69 -5.05
N ALA A 59 -8.46 3.06 -5.35
CA ALA A 59 -8.04 1.83 -4.71
C ALA A 59 -7.83 2.00 -3.20
N VAL A 60 -7.18 3.09 -2.78
CA VAL A 60 -7.01 3.42 -1.36
C VAL A 60 -8.36 3.64 -0.66
N LEU A 61 -9.30 4.34 -1.31
CA LEU A 61 -10.64 4.55 -0.75
C LEU A 61 -11.42 3.24 -0.64
N ILE A 62 -11.34 2.38 -1.66
CA ILE A 62 -11.96 1.05 -1.63
C ILE A 62 -11.37 0.22 -0.50
N GLY A 63 -10.04 0.17 -0.39
CA GLY A 63 -9.35 -0.55 0.68
C GLY A 63 -9.73 -0.05 2.06
N LEU A 64 -9.74 1.27 2.25
CA LEU A 64 -10.17 1.89 3.50
C LEU A 64 -11.59 1.46 3.88
N ILE A 65 -12.55 1.50 2.94
CA ILE A 65 -13.94 1.14 3.22
C ILE A 65 -14.05 -0.36 3.53
N LEU A 66 -13.46 -1.22 2.69
CA LEU A 66 -13.59 -2.67 2.83
C LEU A 66 -12.91 -3.20 4.10
N ASP A 67 -11.63 -2.89 4.29
CA ASP A 67 -10.86 -3.42 5.42
C ASP A 67 -11.40 -2.86 6.76
N THR A 68 -11.82 -1.59 6.79
CA THR A 68 -12.49 -1.02 7.97
C THR A 68 -13.83 -1.69 8.23
N THR A 69 -14.61 -1.98 7.20
CA THR A 69 -15.91 -2.68 7.37
C THR A 69 -15.69 -4.08 7.94
N TRP A 70 -14.74 -4.83 7.41
CA TRP A 70 -14.40 -6.17 7.89
C TRP A 70 -13.91 -6.19 9.33
N VAL A 71 -13.13 -5.18 9.72
CA VAL A 71 -12.71 -5.00 11.11
C VAL A 71 -13.92 -4.71 12.01
N LYS A 72 -14.81 -3.81 11.61
CA LYS A 72 -16.00 -3.44 12.41
C LYS A 72 -16.99 -4.59 12.59
N ILE A 73 -17.15 -5.46 11.60
CA ILE A 73 -18.02 -6.65 11.71
C ILE A 73 -17.32 -7.85 12.37
N GLY A 74 -16.06 -7.70 12.79
CA GLY A 74 -15.29 -8.73 13.50
C GLY A 74 -14.77 -9.87 12.62
N TRP A 75 -14.76 -9.71 11.29
CA TRP A 75 -14.23 -10.71 10.35
C TRP A 75 -12.70 -10.68 10.28
N LEU A 76 -12.11 -9.51 10.52
CA LEU A 76 -10.67 -9.29 10.42
C LEU A 76 -10.16 -8.60 11.68
N LYS A 77 -9.00 -9.04 12.18
CA LYS A 77 -8.33 -8.40 13.29
C LYS A 77 -6.86 -8.20 12.95
N PHE A 78 -6.43 -6.95 12.84
CA PHE A 78 -5.02 -6.61 12.64
C PHE A 78 -4.31 -6.55 13.98
N THR A 79 -3.16 -7.23 14.08
CA THR A 79 -2.37 -7.33 15.32
C THR A 79 -1.20 -6.36 15.39
N SER A 80 -0.91 -5.63 14.31
CA SER A 80 0.16 -4.62 14.27
C SER A 80 -0.21 -3.44 15.18
N GLY A 81 0.75 -2.90 15.95
CA GLY A 81 0.64 -1.91 17.06
C GLY A 81 -0.05 -0.56 16.78
N TRP A 82 -1.13 -0.57 16.01
CA TRP A 82 -2.02 0.54 15.75
C TRP A 82 -3.19 0.46 16.73
N ASP A 83 -3.19 1.33 17.75
CA ASP A 83 -4.14 1.31 18.87
C ASP A 83 -5.60 1.52 18.47
N SER A 84 -5.88 2.13 17.31
CA SER A 84 -7.25 2.25 16.82
C SER A 84 -7.68 0.96 16.11
N SER A 85 -8.17 -0.01 16.89
CA SER A 85 -8.65 -1.31 16.38
C SER A 85 -9.86 -1.23 15.44
N GLU A 86 -10.40 -0.04 15.17
CA GLU A 86 -11.63 0.16 14.41
C GLU A 86 -11.42 0.54 12.94
N LEU A 87 -10.18 0.84 12.52
CA LEU A 87 -9.86 1.30 11.17
C LEU A 87 -8.81 0.41 10.50
N ALA A 88 -8.83 0.40 9.17
CA ALA A 88 -7.78 -0.23 8.37
C ALA A 88 -6.41 0.40 8.68
N PRO A 89 -5.38 -0.40 8.99
CA PRO A 89 -4.07 0.14 9.35
C PRO A 89 -3.37 0.72 8.11
N LEU A 90 -2.55 1.75 8.34
CA LEU A 90 -1.88 2.49 7.25
C LEU A 90 -1.09 1.59 6.29
N TRP A 91 -0.43 0.54 6.81
CA TRP A 91 0.37 -0.36 5.98
C TRP A 91 -0.47 -1.15 4.96
N ILE A 92 -1.73 -1.48 5.27
CA ILE A 92 -2.66 -2.10 4.32
C ILE A 92 -3.07 -1.09 3.24
N LEU A 93 -3.40 0.14 3.63
CA LEU A 93 -3.77 1.20 2.68
C LEU A 93 -2.64 1.50 1.70
N ILE A 94 -1.39 1.39 2.16
CA ILE A 94 -0.20 1.54 1.33
C ILE A 94 -0.07 0.40 0.31
N LEU A 95 -0.48 -0.83 0.67
CA LEU A 95 -0.53 -1.93 -0.30
C LEU A 95 -1.63 -1.72 -1.34
N TRP A 96 -2.78 -1.17 -0.95
CA TRP A 96 -3.80 -0.74 -1.91
C TRP A 96 -3.29 0.34 -2.86
N ALA A 97 -2.53 1.31 -2.35
CA ALA A 97 -1.91 2.34 -3.18
C ALA A 97 -0.88 1.75 -4.15
N GLY A 98 -0.03 0.83 -3.70
CA GLY A 98 0.98 0.20 -4.57
C GLY A 98 0.40 -0.75 -5.62
N PHE A 99 -0.77 -1.34 -5.34
CA PHE A 99 -1.48 -2.26 -6.24
C PHE A 99 -2.07 -1.56 -7.47
N ALA A 100 -2.49 -0.32 -7.32
CA ALA A 100 -3.08 0.51 -8.37
C ALA A 100 -2.02 1.17 -9.25
#